data_AF-A0A970K186-F1
#
_entry.id   AF-A0A970K186-F1
#
_cell.length_a   1.000
_cell.length_b   1.000
_cell.length_c   1.000
_cell.angle_alpha   90.00
_cell.angle_beta   90.00
_cell.angle_gamma   90.00
#
_symmetry.space_group_name_H-M   'P 1'
#
loop_
_entity.id
_entity.type
_entity.pdbx_description
1 polymer ?
#
loop_
_entity_poly.entity_id
_entity_poly.type
_entity_poly.pdbx_seq_one_letter_code
_entity_poly.pdbx_strand_id
1 'polypeptide(L)' 'AAAGNSTGAHGFHHSSSTWNYVTFQFESGDRMEFSVRGCDYGLLTEGDQGRLTFQGTRFLGFERQH' A
#
# COMPACT_ATOMS: atom_id res chain seq x y z
N ALA A 1 51.11 14.63 -4.87
CA ALA A 1 50.22 13.66 -4.20
C ALA A 1 48.93 14.37 -3.85
N ALA A 2 47.81 14.00 -4.47
CA ALA A 2 46.48 14.44 -4.06
C ALA A 2 45.65 13.17 -3.85
N ALA A 3 45.41 12.83 -2.59
CA ALA A 3 44.61 11.68 -2.22
C ALA A 3 43.15 12.00 -2.53
N GLY A 4 42.60 11.33 -3.55
CA GLY A 4 41.18 11.39 -3.88
C GLY A 4 40.37 10.76 -2.76
N ASN A 5 39.61 11.59 -2.04
CA ASN A 5 38.73 11.16 -0.98
C ASN A 5 37.62 10.26 -1.54
N SER A 6 37.75 8.96 -1.30
CA SER A 6 36.83 7.94 -1.78
C SER A 6 35.67 7.78 -0.80
N THR A 7 34.79 8.78 -0.69
CA THR A 7 33.51 8.59 0.00
C THR A 7 32.53 7.94 -0.96
N GLY A 8 32.79 6.67 -1.29
CA GLY A 8 31.82 5.78 -1.90
C GLY A 8 30.82 5.33 -0.85
N ALA A 9 30.10 6.26 -0.23
CA ALA A 9 28.88 5.96 0.49
C ALA A 9 27.83 5.65 -0.57
N HIS A 10 27.87 4.42 -1.07
CA HIS A 10 26.80 3.82 -1.84
C HIS A 10 25.56 3.92 -0.97
N GLY A 11 24.68 4.87 -1.32
CA GLY A 11 23.41 5.07 -0.66
C GLY A 11 22.68 3.74 -0.64
N PHE A 12 22.63 3.12 0.53
CA PHE A 12 21.75 2.01 0.79
C PHE A 12 20.33 2.56 0.58
N HIS A 13 19.83 2.44 -0.64
CA HIS A 13 18.40 2.50 -0.92
C HIS A 13 17.79 1.31 -0.17
N HIS A 14 17.49 1.49 1.11
CA HIS A 14 16.72 0.55 1.89
C HIS A 14 15.26 0.66 1.42
N SER A 15 14.90 -0.05 0.35
CA SER A 15 13.50 -0.18 -0.03
C SER A 15 12.85 -1.17 0.95
N SER A 16 12.25 -0.67 2.01
CA SER A 16 11.45 -1.49 2.91
C SER A 16 10.10 -1.76 2.25
N SER A 17 9.91 -2.97 1.72
CA SER A 17 8.61 -3.40 1.22
C SER A 17 7.81 -3.98 2.38
N THR A 18 6.89 -3.19 2.93
CA THR A 18 5.91 -3.69 3.92
C THR A 18 4.62 -4.04 3.20
N TRP A 19 4.16 -5.28 3.37
CA TRP A 19 2.87 -5.73 2.88
C TRP A 19 1.84 -5.43 3.97
N ASN A 20 0.93 -4.50 3.70
CA ASN A 20 -0.21 -4.24 4.57
C ASN A 20 -1.45 -4.90 3.97
N TYR A 21 -2.43 -5.21 4.80
CA TYR A 21 -3.66 -5.86 4.37
C TYR A 21 -4.86 -5.02 4.83
N VAL A 22 -5.85 -4.90 3.96
CA VAL A 22 -7.12 -4.24 4.28
C VAL A 22 -8.27 -5.20 4.03
N THR A 23 -9.17 -5.29 5.00
CA THR A 23 -10.39 -6.10 4.89
C THR A 23 -11.57 -5.22 4.51
N PHE A 24 -12.25 -5.56 3.42
CA PHE A 24 -13.52 -4.96 3.03
C PHE A 24 -14.66 -5.91 3.34
N GLN A 25 -15.77 -5.36 3.84
CA GLN A 25 -17.03 -6.07 3.94
C GLN A 25 -17.94 -5.66 2.78
N PHE A 26 -18.46 -6.66 2.06
CA PHE A 26 -19.45 -6.45 1.00
C PHE A 26 -20.86 -6.43 1.57
N GLU A 27 -21.82 -5.96 0.77
CA GLU A 27 -23.24 -5.91 1.15
C GLU A 27 -23.82 -7.30 1.45
N SER A 28 -23.27 -8.36 0.85
CA SER A 28 -23.62 -9.75 1.17
C SER A 28 -23.21 -10.19 2.58
N GLY A 29 -22.40 -9.39 3.28
CA GLY A 29 -21.80 -9.72 4.57
C GLY A 29 -20.43 -10.40 4.46
N ASP A 30 -20.02 -10.79 3.24
CA ASP A 30 -18.73 -11.40 2.97
C ASP A 30 -17.57 -10.44 3.26
N ARG A 31 -16.44 -10.99 3.71
CA ARG A 31 -15.22 -10.23 3.98
C ARG A 31 -14.12 -10.69 3.04
N MET A 32 -13.47 -9.75 2.36
CA MET A 32 -12.26 -10.04 1.59
C MET A 32 -11.10 -9.16 2.01
N GLU A 33 -9.95 -9.79 2.15
CA GLU A 33 -8.69 -9.13 2.46
C GLU A 33 -7.88 -8.90 1.19
N PHE A 34 -7.34 -7.70 1.03
CA PHE A 34 -6.48 -7.34 -0.09
C PHE A 34 -5.13 -6.84 0.40
N SER A 35 -4.06 -7.30 -0.25
CA SER A 35 -2.72 -6.75 -0.01
C SER A 35 -2.63 -5.36 -0.63
N VAL A 36 -2.32 -4.36 0.19
CA VAL A 36 -2.06 -2.98 -0.24
C VAL A 36 -0.60 -2.63 -0.01
N ARG A 37 -0.06 -1.81 -0.92
CA ARG A 37 1.28 -1.26 -0.73
C ARG A 37 1.21 -0.23 0.40
N GLY A 38 2.27 -0.12 1.21
CA GLY A 38 2.25 0.74 2.40
C GLY A 38 1.90 2.22 2.14
N CYS A 39 2.10 2.73 0.93
CA CYS A 39 1.66 4.08 0.53
C CYS A 39 0.14 4.24 0.39
N ASP A 40 -0.60 3.16 0.15
CA ASP A 40 -2.04 3.19 -0.12
C ASP A 40 -2.88 2.97 1.14
N TYR A 41 -2.28 2.45 2.22
CA TYR A 41 -2.96 2.17 3.49
C TYR A 41 -3.51 3.43 4.16
N GLY A 42 -2.86 4.59 3.97
CA GLY A 42 -3.29 5.85 4.57
C GLY A 42 -4.57 6.47 3.99
N LEU A 43 -5.12 5.90 2.91
CA LEU A 43 -6.29 6.44 2.20
C LEU A 43 -7.60 5.74 2.56
N LEU A 44 -7.56 4.69 3.38
CA LEU A 44 -8.72 3.89 3.76
C LEU A 44 -9.01 4.11 5.25
N THR A 45 -10.17 4.64 5.58
CA THR A 45 -10.61 4.80 6.98
C THR A 45 -11.64 3.73 7.29
N GLU A 46 -11.54 3.09 8.46
CA GLU A 46 -12.53 2.11 8.90
C GLU A 46 -13.92 2.77 8.95
N GLY A 47 -14.92 2.10 8.36
CA GLY A 47 -16.29 2.61 8.28
C GLY A 47 -16.63 3.41 7.02
N ASP A 48 -15.67 3.72 6.15
CA ASP A 48 -15.99 4.28 4.83
C ASP A 48 -16.80 3.27 4.01
N GLN A 49 -17.89 3.75 3.40
CA GLN A 49 -18.63 3.01 2.38
C GLN A 49 -18.33 3.59 1.00
N GLY A 50 -18.28 2.72 0.00
CA GLY A 50 -17.81 3.14 -1.31
C GLY A 50 -17.70 2.00 -2.31
N ARG A 51 -17.18 2.34 -3.49
CA ARG A 51 -16.99 1.37 -4.56
C ARG A 51 -15.55 0.86 -4.55
N LEU A 52 -15.38 -0.42 -4.28
CA LEU A 52 -14.10 -1.11 -4.37
C LEU A 52 -13.85 -1.60 -5.80
N THR A 53 -12.67 -1.29 -6.35
CA THR A 53 -12.19 -1.82 -7.63
C THR A 53 -11.01 -2.74 -7.38
N PHE A 54 -11.11 -3.99 -7.85
CA PHE A 54 -10.09 -5.01 -7.64
C PHE A 54 -10.01 -5.97 -8.84
N GLN A 55 -8.87 -6.64 -8.97
CA GLN A 55 -8.64 -7.69 -9.97
C GLN A 55 -8.09 -8.93 -9.28
N GLY A 56 -8.92 -9.97 -9.15
CA GLY A 56 -8.58 -11.15 -8.34
C GLY A 56 -8.40 -10.77 -6.87
N THR A 57 -7.21 -10.97 -6.31
CA THR A 57 -6.85 -10.55 -4.94
C THR A 57 -6.10 -9.22 -4.89
N ARG A 58 -5.96 -8.53 -6.03
CA ARG A 58 -5.24 -7.26 -6.12
C ARG A 58 -6.18 -6.08 -5.98
N PHE A 59 -5.94 -5.26 -4.97
CA PHE A 59 -6.55 -3.93 -4.81
C PHE A 59 -6.13 -3.01 -5.97
N LEU A 60 -7.10 -2.35 -6.61
CA LEU A 60 -6.85 -1.34 -7.64
C LEU A 60 -7.27 0.07 -7.20
N GLY A 61 -8.29 0.19 -6.36
CA GLY A 61 -8.72 1.48 -5.83
C GLY A 61 -10.03 1.38 -5.03
N PHE A 62 -10.33 2.43 -4.29
CA PHE A 62 -11.57 2.58 -3.53
C PHE A 62 -12.08 4.01 -3.67
N GLU A 63 -13.32 4.17 -4.12
CA GLU A 63 -14.00 5.46 -4.23
C GLU A 63 -14.99 5.59 -3.07
N ARG A 64 -14.69 6.48 -2.11
CA ARG A 64 -15.59 6.79 -1.00
C ARG A 64 -16.88 7.42 -1.55
N GLN A 65 -18.02 6.90 -1.15
CA GLN A 65 -19.31 7.54 -1.39
C GLN A 65 -19.63 8.42 -0.17
N HIS A 66 -19.76 9.73 -0.40
CA HIS A 66 -20.22 10.71 0.58
C HIS A 66 -21.72 10.94 0.47
#